data_AF-A0A238Y7W9-F1
#
_entry.id   AF-A0A238Y7W9-F1
#
_cell.length_a   1.000
_cell.length_b   1.000
_cell.length_c   1.000
_cell.angle_alpha   90.00
_cell.angle_beta   90.00
_cell.angle_gamma   90.00
#
_symmetry.space_group_name_H-M   'P 1'
#
loop_
_entity.id
_entity.type
_entity.pdbx_description
1 polymer ?
#
loop_
_entity_poly.entity_id
_entity_poly.type
_entity_poly.pdbx_seq_one_letter_code
_entity_poly.pdbx_strand_id
1 'polypeptide(L)'
;MSSPSDVASASRRTWRWIAVAATATAVTAAGITYASAATTAAVPNVRFTKVYYNSPGADTRTNASLNAEYVQVTNKSSKAVSVTGWTIKDVAGHTFKLSGSLAAGKTVTIHTGKGKNGTPAGHSYWQSGNYIWNNTGDTATLRNKTGATVHTCKWGATGSVTTCAPTPTPTKPTAAPTMPATTRPTTAAPTPTTTERNGTLTPTPTVEHPDPVDP
;
A
#
# COMPACT_ATOMS: atom_id res chain seq x y z
N MET A 1 44.93 -6.08 77.92
CA MET A 1 45.65 -4.79 77.90
C MET A 1 47.07 -5.03 77.39
N SER A 2 47.30 -4.77 76.10
CA SER A 2 48.55 -4.25 75.49
C SER A 2 48.33 -4.30 73.98
N SER A 3 48.09 -3.11 73.43
CA SER A 3 48.14 -2.71 72.01
C SER A 3 49.62 -2.48 71.61
N PRO A 4 50.01 -1.97 70.42
CA PRO A 4 49.28 -1.78 69.14
C PRO A 4 50.13 -2.03 67.85
N SER A 5 49.46 -1.85 66.70
CA SER A 5 49.89 -1.10 65.48
C SER A 5 50.97 -1.61 64.48
N ASP A 6 50.43 -1.92 63.28
CA ASP A 6 50.64 -1.20 61.99
C ASP A 6 51.81 -1.47 61.02
N VAL A 7 51.38 -1.35 59.74
CA VAL A 7 52.00 -0.91 58.48
C VAL A 7 52.88 -1.82 57.59
N ALA A 8 52.41 -1.88 56.33
CA ALA A 8 53.13 -1.64 55.07
C ALA A 8 53.31 -2.80 54.05
N SER A 9 52.47 -2.72 53.01
CA SER A 9 52.84 -2.62 51.58
C SER A 9 53.40 -3.82 50.79
N ALA A 10 52.54 -4.27 49.85
CA ALA A 10 52.78 -4.54 48.44
C ALA A 10 53.88 -5.54 47.98
N SER A 11 53.47 -6.57 47.24
CA SER A 11 53.53 -6.55 45.76
C SER A 11 52.91 -7.81 45.17
N ARG A 12 52.25 -7.63 44.01
CA ARG A 12 51.46 -8.60 43.28
C ARG A 12 52.33 -9.38 42.29
N ARG A 13 51.95 -10.64 42.00
CA ARG A 13 51.76 -11.29 40.67
C ARG A 13 51.73 -12.82 40.88
N THR A 14 50.56 -13.48 40.88
CA THR A 14 49.80 -14.06 39.74
C THR A 14 50.71 -14.78 38.72
N TRP A 15 50.46 -15.99 38.22
CA TRP A 15 49.34 -16.93 38.38
C TRP A 15 49.82 -18.30 37.87
N ARG A 16 49.15 -19.36 38.35
CA ARG A 16 49.44 -20.77 38.09
C ARG A 16 49.07 -21.22 36.68
N TRP A 17 49.88 -22.16 36.19
CA TRP A 17 49.72 -23.03 35.01
C TRP A 17 48.32 -23.61 34.84
N ILE A 18 47.79 -23.62 33.60
CA ILE A 18 46.85 -24.66 33.14
C ILE A 18 47.15 -25.01 31.68
N ALA A 19 47.37 -26.31 31.44
CA ALA A 19 47.54 -26.94 30.15
C ALA A 19 46.23 -26.91 29.33
N VAL A 20 46.33 -26.62 28.03
CA VAL A 20 45.21 -26.79 27.09
C VAL A 20 45.35 -28.17 26.45
N ALA A 21 44.51 -29.11 26.88
CA ALA A 21 44.22 -30.32 26.15
C ALA A 21 43.19 -29.99 25.06
N ALA A 22 43.56 -30.24 23.80
CA ALA A 22 42.67 -30.09 22.66
C ALA A 22 41.69 -31.27 22.60
N THR A 23 40.39 -31.00 22.70
CA THR A 23 39.34 -31.92 22.26
C THR A 23 38.50 -31.20 21.21
N ALA A 24 38.64 -31.61 19.96
CA ALA A 24 37.79 -31.20 18.86
C ALA A 24 36.44 -31.92 18.99
N THR A 25 35.37 -31.18 19.26
CA THR A 25 34.00 -31.66 19.14
C THR A 25 33.50 -31.37 17.73
N ALA A 26 33.20 -32.43 16.98
CA ALA A 26 32.53 -32.35 15.69
C ALA A 26 31.09 -31.82 15.90
N VAL A 27 30.78 -30.67 15.30
CA VAL A 27 29.43 -30.11 15.29
C VAL A 27 28.63 -30.83 14.20
N THR A 28 27.71 -31.70 14.58
CA THR A 28 26.64 -32.18 13.70
C THR A 28 25.71 -31.00 13.40
N ALA A 29 25.72 -30.52 12.15
CA ALA A 29 24.78 -29.51 11.68
C ALA A 29 23.38 -30.12 11.57
N ALA A 30 22.57 -29.98 12.62
CA ALA A 30 21.14 -30.23 12.56
C ALA A 30 20.49 -29.15 11.68
N GLY A 31 20.09 -29.51 10.46
CA GLY A 31 19.34 -28.63 9.57
C GLY A 31 17.97 -28.31 10.16
N ILE A 32 17.81 -27.13 10.75
CA ILE A 32 16.51 -26.61 11.18
C ILE A 32 15.80 -26.11 9.93
N THR A 33 14.85 -26.89 9.40
CA THR A 33 13.91 -26.39 8.39
C THR A 33 12.92 -25.47 9.08
N TYR A 34 13.11 -24.16 8.96
CA TYR A 34 12.07 -23.20 9.31
C TYR A 34 10.95 -23.29 8.28
N ALA A 35 9.91 -24.05 8.58
CA ALA A 35 8.65 -23.95 7.87
C ALA A 35 8.08 -22.55 8.16
N SER A 36 8.29 -21.61 7.25
CA SER A 36 7.65 -20.30 7.33
C SER A 36 6.15 -20.51 7.13
N ALA A 37 5.39 -20.46 8.22
CA ALA A 37 3.94 -20.38 8.15
C ALA A 37 3.59 -19.12 7.35
N ALA A 38 3.02 -19.30 6.17
CA ALA A 38 2.41 -18.20 5.44
C ALA A 38 1.25 -17.70 6.30
N THR A 39 1.43 -16.57 6.99
CA THR A 39 0.35 -15.90 7.67
C THR A 39 -0.63 -15.47 6.59
N THR A 40 -1.74 -16.20 6.46
CA THR A 40 -2.81 -15.79 5.54
C THR A 40 -3.23 -14.39 5.94
N ALA A 41 -3.10 -13.47 5.00
CA ALA A 41 -3.32 -12.08 5.29
C ALA A 41 -4.81 -11.88 5.57
N ALA A 42 -5.13 -11.30 6.72
CA ALA A 42 -6.52 -11.15 7.16
C ALA A 42 -7.32 -10.37 6.09
N VAL A 43 -8.41 -10.94 5.59
CA VAL A 43 -9.29 -10.24 4.64
C VAL A 43 -9.86 -9.00 5.34
N PRO A 44 -9.86 -7.82 4.69
CA PRO A 44 -10.40 -6.62 5.29
C PRO A 44 -11.90 -6.80 5.52
N ASN A 45 -12.30 -6.58 6.77
CA ASN A 45 -13.67 -6.77 7.21
C ASN A 45 -14.64 -5.78 6.57
N VAL A 46 -14.23 -4.52 6.42
CA VAL A 46 -15.02 -3.50 5.72
C VAL A 46 -14.44 -3.34 4.32
N ARG A 47 -15.24 -3.59 3.29
CA ARG A 47 -14.77 -3.65 1.91
C ARG A 47 -15.84 -3.23 0.92
N PHE A 48 -15.43 -2.88 -0.30
CA PHE A 48 -16.36 -2.79 -1.41
C PHE A 48 -16.91 -4.19 -1.70
N THR A 49 -18.19 -4.27 -2.03
CA THR A 49 -18.84 -5.51 -2.47
C THR A 49 -19.38 -5.40 -3.88
N LYS A 50 -19.83 -4.20 -4.26
CA LYS A 50 -20.36 -3.92 -5.59
C LYS A 50 -20.03 -2.49 -5.99
N VAL A 51 -19.71 -2.30 -7.26
CA VAL A 51 -19.65 -1.00 -7.90
C VAL A 51 -20.53 -1.06 -9.15
N TYR A 52 -21.48 -0.14 -9.24
CA TYR A 52 -22.27 0.13 -10.44
C TYR A 52 -21.69 1.42 -11.03
N TYR A 53 -20.81 1.29 -12.03
CA TYR A 53 -19.97 2.38 -12.51
C TYR A 53 -20.47 3.01 -13.81
N ASN A 54 -21.40 2.36 -14.51
CA ASN A 54 -21.92 2.86 -15.78
C ASN A 54 -23.43 2.98 -15.70
N SER A 55 -23.92 4.21 -15.59
CA SER A 55 -25.34 4.52 -15.50
C SER A 55 -26.15 3.87 -16.64
N PRO A 56 -27.33 3.29 -16.39
CA PRO A 56 -28.16 2.76 -17.46
C PRO A 56 -28.74 3.89 -18.31
N GLY A 57 -28.73 3.70 -19.63
CA GLY A 57 -29.23 4.69 -20.59
C GLY A 57 -28.16 5.71 -20.99
N ALA A 58 -28.59 6.89 -21.44
CA ALA A 58 -27.69 7.95 -21.86
C ALA A 58 -27.14 8.73 -20.66
N ASP A 59 -25.89 9.18 -20.79
CA ASP A 59 -25.20 10.03 -19.80
C ASP A 59 -25.74 11.48 -19.83
N THR A 60 -26.91 11.66 -19.24
CA THR A 60 -27.64 12.95 -19.25
C THR A 60 -27.16 13.93 -18.18
N ARG A 61 -26.31 13.49 -17.23
CA ARG A 61 -25.94 14.23 -16.00
C ARG A 61 -27.13 14.67 -15.15
N THR A 62 -28.33 14.14 -15.41
CA THR A 62 -29.46 14.32 -14.52
C THR A 62 -29.16 13.66 -13.17
N ASN A 63 -29.79 14.15 -12.10
CA ASN A 63 -29.60 13.56 -10.78
C ASN A 63 -29.96 12.05 -10.75
N ALA A 64 -30.95 11.65 -11.54
CA ALA A 64 -31.33 10.25 -11.69
C ALA A 64 -30.22 9.41 -12.32
N SER A 65 -29.62 9.90 -13.43
CA SER A 65 -28.51 9.20 -14.09
C SER A 65 -27.26 9.16 -13.20
N LEU A 66 -26.93 10.26 -12.50
CA LEU A 66 -25.83 10.28 -11.54
C LEU A 66 -26.09 9.32 -10.38
N ASN A 67 -27.29 9.28 -9.80
CA ASN A 67 -27.59 8.36 -8.70
C ASN A 67 -27.70 6.89 -9.11
N ALA A 68 -27.77 6.57 -10.39
CA ALA A 68 -27.69 5.19 -10.85
C ALA A 68 -26.26 4.65 -10.83
N GLU A 69 -25.24 5.53 -10.74
CA GLU A 69 -23.89 5.15 -10.36
C GLU A 69 -23.71 5.15 -8.84
N TYR A 70 -23.16 4.04 -8.33
CA TYR A 70 -22.94 3.89 -6.89
C TYR A 70 -21.89 2.84 -6.55
N VAL A 71 -21.35 2.97 -5.34
CA VAL A 71 -20.52 1.95 -4.71
C VAL A 71 -21.17 1.43 -3.43
N GLN A 72 -21.01 0.15 -3.15
CA GLN A 72 -21.46 -0.49 -1.92
C GLN A 72 -20.29 -0.86 -1.05
N VAL A 73 -20.28 -0.34 0.18
CA VAL A 73 -19.32 -0.71 1.23
C VAL A 73 -20.04 -1.54 2.26
N THR A 74 -19.54 -2.74 2.52
CA THR A 74 -20.14 -3.70 3.45
C THR A 74 -19.18 -4.02 4.59
N ASN A 75 -19.70 -4.06 5.81
CA ASN A 75 -19.00 -4.62 6.96
C ASN A 75 -19.29 -6.13 7.04
N LYS A 76 -18.31 -6.95 6.66
CA LYS A 76 -18.33 -8.41 6.71
C LYS A 76 -17.85 -9.00 8.04
N SER A 77 -17.49 -8.17 9.03
CA SER A 77 -17.21 -8.67 10.39
C SER A 77 -18.48 -8.97 11.18
N SER A 78 -18.29 -9.64 12.32
CA SER A 78 -19.34 -9.94 13.31
C SER A 78 -19.63 -8.79 14.29
N LYS A 79 -18.97 -7.64 14.16
CA LYS A 79 -19.13 -6.48 15.07
C LYS A 79 -19.40 -5.21 14.28
N ALA A 80 -20.00 -4.21 14.92
CA ALA A 80 -20.13 -2.89 14.33
C ALA A 80 -18.74 -2.23 14.17
N VAL A 81 -18.54 -1.52 13.06
CA VAL A 81 -17.29 -0.81 12.76
C VAL A 81 -17.59 0.66 12.52
N SER A 82 -16.93 1.53 13.28
CA SER A 82 -16.96 2.97 13.02
C SER A 82 -16.19 3.27 11.72
N VAL A 83 -16.88 3.86 10.76
CA VAL A 83 -16.32 4.31 9.48
C VAL A 83 -16.14 5.82 9.43
N THR A 84 -16.34 6.51 10.55
CA THR A 84 -16.10 7.95 10.66
C THR A 84 -14.67 8.30 10.28
N GLY A 85 -14.53 9.19 9.31
CA GLY A 85 -13.23 9.66 8.81
C GLY A 85 -12.59 8.73 7.78
N TRP A 86 -13.23 7.61 7.44
CA TRP A 86 -12.78 6.79 6.30
C TRP A 86 -13.09 7.51 5.00
N THR A 87 -12.36 7.18 3.94
CA THR A 87 -12.53 7.80 2.62
C THR A 87 -12.64 6.78 1.50
N ILE A 88 -13.40 7.12 0.48
CA ILE A 88 -13.47 6.43 -0.81
C ILE A 88 -12.83 7.37 -1.84
N LYS A 89 -11.93 6.85 -2.66
CA LYS A 89 -11.23 7.59 -3.71
C LYS A 89 -11.28 6.86 -5.05
N ASP A 90 -11.45 7.57 -6.14
CA ASP A 90 -11.19 7.09 -7.50
C ASP A 90 -9.74 7.42 -7.91
N VAL A 91 -9.38 7.08 -9.15
CA VAL A 91 -8.05 7.38 -9.70
C VAL A 91 -7.86 8.88 -9.97
N ALA A 92 -8.91 9.62 -10.35
CA ALA A 92 -8.80 11.05 -10.62
C ALA A 92 -8.72 11.92 -9.35
N GLY A 93 -8.94 11.34 -8.17
CA GLY A 93 -8.72 11.99 -6.87
C GLY A 93 -9.99 12.54 -6.22
N HIS A 94 -11.16 12.32 -6.82
CA HIS A 94 -12.44 12.55 -6.18
C HIS A 94 -12.49 11.78 -4.86
N THR A 95 -12.87 12.47 -3.78
CA THR A 95 -12.89 11.88 -2.44
C THR A 95 -14.26 11.99 -1.79
N PHE A 96 -14.80 10.87 -1.33
CA PHE A 96 -15.97 10.84 -0.46
C PHE A 96 -15.56 10.48 0.97
N LYS A 97 -16.07 11.23 1.95
CA LYS A 97 -15.81 10.98 3.37
C LYS A 97 -16.99 10.23 3.99
N LEU A 98 -16.70 9.08 4.56
CA LEU A 98 -17.66 8.29 5.32
C LEU A 98 -17.79 8.82 6.75
N SER A 99 -19.00 8.70 7.28
CA SER A 99 -19.35 9.04 8.66
C SER A 99 -20.27 7.98 9.26
N GLY A 100 -20.26 7.89 10.60
CA GLY A 100 -21.11 6.97 11.34
C GLY A 100 -20.50 5.58 11.55
N SER A 101 -21.37 4.60 11.76
CA SER A 101 -21.00 3.22 12.07
C SER A 101 -21.76 2.26 11.16
N LEU A 102 -21.06 1.23 10.69
CA LEU A 102 -21.64 0.18 9.88
C LEU A 102 -21.76 -1.07 10.75
N ALA A 103 -23.00 -1.45 11.07
CA ALA A 103 -23.27 -2.65 11.86
C ALA A 103 -22.81 -3.94 11.15
N ALA A 104 -22.69 -5.02 11.89
CA ALA A 104 -22.28 -6.32 11.36
C ALA A 104 -23.18 -6.75 10.19
N GLY A 105 -22.57 -7.16 9.09
CA GLY A 105 -23.26 -7.57 7.86
C GLY A 105 -23.95 -6.45 7.07
N LYS A 106 -23.96 -5.20 7.56
CA LYS A 106 -24.67 -4.10 6.89
C LYS A 106 -23.82 -3.46 5.79
N THR A 107 -24.55 -2.85 4.85
CA THR A 107 -24.01 -2.16 3.68
C THR A 107 -24.47 -0.70 3.70
N VAL A 108 -23.56 0.20 3.33
CA VAL A 108 -23.90 1.56 2.91
C VAL A 108 -23.73 1.65 1.41
N THR A 109 -24.73 2.20 0.72
CA THR A 109 -24.69 2.50 -0.71
C THR A 109 -24.41 3.98 -0.89
N ILE A 110 -23.32 4.32 -1.58
CA ILE A 110 -22.92 5.68 -1.86
C ILE A 110 -23.21 5.97 -3.33
N HIS A 111 -24.19 6.83 -3.57
CA HIS A 111 -24.59 7.29 -4.90
C HIS A 111 -23.76 8.50 -5.34
N THR A 112 -23.51 8.62 -6.64
CA THR A 112 -22.72 9.74 -7.19
C THR A 112 -23.45 11.09 -7.13
N GLY A 113 -24.75 11.11 -7.38
CA GLY A 113 -25.52 12.36 -7.44
C GLY A 113 -25.86 12.98 -6.09
N LYS A 114 -26.91 13.81 -6.09
CA LYS A 114 -27.47 14.51 -4.93
C LYS A 114 -28.58 13.70 -4.26
N GLY A 115 -28.65 13.85 -2.94
CA GLY A 115 -29.68 13.24 -2.10
C GLY A 115 -29.42 13.49 -0.61
N LYS A 116 -30.32 13.04 0.25
CA LYS A 116 -30.18 13.22 1.71
C LYS A 116 -29.54 11.98 2.33
N ASN A 117 -28.37 12.15 2.94
CA ASN A 117 -27.68 11.04 3.63
C ASN A 117 -28.58 10.42 4.71
N GLY A 118 -28.63 9.08 4.75
CA GLY A 118 -29.50 8.32 5.64
C GLY A 118 -30.97 8.27 5.21
N THR A 119 -31.32 8.82 4.04
CA THR A 119 -32.68 8.78 3.49
C THR A 119 -32.65 8.31 2.02
N PRO A 120 -33.01 7.04 1.74
CA PRO A 120 -33.39 6.00 2.69
C PRO A 120 -32.23 5.51 3.56
N ALA A 121 -32.54 4.78 4.64
CA ALA A 121 -31.53 4.30 5.59
C ALA A 121 -30.50 3.41 4.88
N GLY A 122 -29.21 3.60 5.17
CA GLY A 122 -28.13 2.88 4.50
C GLY A 122 -27.70 3.50 3.16
N HIS A 123 -28.23 4.67 2.78
CA HIS A 123 -27.81 5.39 1.58
C HIS A 123 -27.08 6.68 1.94
N SER A 124 -26.10 7.04 1.11
CA SER A 124 -25.36 8.30 1.17
C SER A 124 -25.11 8.80 -0.25
N TYR A 125 -24.83 10.08 -0.38
CA TYR A 125 -24.80 10.77 -1.66
C TYR A 125 -23.60 11.69 -1.72
N TRP A 126 -22.82 11.56 -2.79
CA TRP A 126 -21.60 12.34 -3.02
C TRP A 126 -21.88 13.83 -3.22
N GLN A 127 -23.12 14.18 -3.60
CA GLN A 127 -23.52 15.53 -4.00
C GLN A 127 -22.79 16.02 -5.26
N SER A 128 -22.29 15.10 -6.09
CA SER A 128 -21.62 15.47 -7.32
C SER A 128 -22.63 15.93 -8.38
N GLY A 129 -22.20 16.88 -9.22
CA GLY A 129 -22.87 17.23 -10.47
C GLY A 129 -22.34 16.45 -11.68
N ASN A 130 -21.25 15.69 -11.49
CA ASN A 130 -20.57 14.94 -12.55
C ASN A 130 -20.42 13.45 -12.15
N TYR A 131 -20.31 12.58 -13.15
CA TYR A 131 -19.92 11.19 -12.95
C TYR A 131 -18.54 11.11 -12.31
N ILE A 132 -18.36 10.13 -11.43
CA ILE A 132 -17.12 9.92 -10.67
C ILE A 132 -16.39 8.70 -11.19
N TRP A 133 -17.13 7.69 -11.64
CA TRP A 133 -16.60 6.39 -12.01
C TRP A 133 -16.41 6.33 -13.53
N ASN A 134 -15.24 5.90 -13.98
CA ASN A 134 -14.98 5.81 -15.42
C ASN A 134 -15.47 4.47 -16.00
N ASN A 135 -16.33 4.56 -17.02
CA ASN A 135 -16.87 3.45 -17.80
C ASN A 135 -15.79 2.61 -18.50
N THR A 136 -14.68 3.23 -18.89
CA THR A 136 -13.57 2.56 -19.59
C THR A 136 -12.59 1.86 -18.65
N GLY A 137 -12.78 2.00 -17.34
CA GLY A 137 -11.97 1.38 -16.31
C GLY A 137 -11.50 2.40 -15.27
N ASP A 138 -11.53 1.99 -14.01
CA ASP A 138 -11.20 2.81 -12.86
C ASP A 138 -10.86 1.91 -11.66
N THR A 139 -10.48 2.51 -10.54
CA THR A 139 -10.22 1.83 -9.27
C THR A 139 -10.76 2.62 -8.09
N ALA A 140 -11.78 2.08 -7.43
CA ALA A 140 -12.24 2.58 -6.15
C ALA A 140 -11.32 2.10 -5.02
N THR A 141 -10.87 3.03 -4.18
CA THR A 141 -9.96 2.79 -3.06
C THR A 141 -10.62 3.21 -1.75
N LEU A 142 -10.77 2.27 -0.82
CA LEU A 142 -11.29 2.50 0.52
C LEU A 142 -10.12 2.66 1.48
N ARG A 143 -10.05 3.79 2.17
CA ARG A 143 -9.01 4.09 3.16
C ARG A 143 -9.63 4.33 4.52
N ASN A 144 -9.00 3.82 5.57
CA ASN A 144 -9.44 4.07 6.94
C ASN A 144 -9.12 5.50 7.40
N LYS A 145 -9.50 5.83 8.64
CA LYS A 145 -9.24 7.15 9.24
C LYS A 145 -7.78 7.57 9.32
N THR A 146 -6.83 6.63 9.28
CA THR A 146 -5.39 6.91 9.30
C THR A 146 -4.81 7.05 7.89
N GLY A 147 -5.65 6.92 6.86
CA GLY A 147 -5.24 6.92 5.47
C GLY A 147 -4.66 5.59 4.98
N ALA A 148 -4.69 4.51 5.76
CA ALA A 148 -4.26 3.21 5.25
C ALA A 148 -5.32 2.64 4.31
N THR A 149 -4.89 2.12 3.15
CA THR A 149 -5.79 1.41 2.22
C THR A 149 -6.27 0.12 2.86
N VAL A 150 -7.59 -0.02 2.94
CA VAL A 150 -8.27 -1.20 3.49
C VAL A 150 -8.70 -2.14 2.37
N HIS A 151 -9.22 -1.60 1.27
CA HIS A 151 -9.70 -2.40 0.16
C HIS A 151 -9.67 -1.62 -1.15
N THR A 152 -9.55 -2.32 -2.27
CA THR A 152 -9.64 -1.73 -3.61
C THR A 152 -10.57 -2.56 -4.47
N CYS A 153 -11.27 -1.91 -5.40
CA CYS A 153 -12.07 -2.56 -6.41
C CYS A 153 -11.80 -1.94 -7.76
N LYS A 154 -11.30 -2.75 -8.70
CA LYS A 154 -10.92 -2.34 -10.04
C LYS A 154 -11.83 -2.99 -11.06
N TRP A 155 -12.13 -2.26 -12.14
CA TRP A 155 -12.83 -2.77 -13.32
C TRP A 155 -12.19 -2.24 -14.59
N GLY A 156 -12.54 -2.85 -15.73
CA GLY A 156 -12.11 -2.44 -17.05
C GLY A 156 -13.28 -1.91 -17.89
N ALA A 157 -13.08 -1.82 -19.19
CA ALA A 157 -14.01 -1.18 -20.12
C ALA A 157 -15.31 -1.94 -20.43
N THR A 158 -15.50 -3.14 -19.87
CA THR A 158 -16.63 -4.01 -20.23
C THR A 158 -17.62 -4.13 -19.09
N GLY A 159 -18.88 -3.79 -19.38
CA GLY A 159 -20.03 -3.96 -18.50
C GLY A 159 -20.49 -2.65 -17.85
N SER A 160 -21.31 -2.80 -16.81
CA SER A 160 -21.81 -1.66 -16.02
C SER A 160 -21.61 -1.83 -14.52
N VAL A 161 -21.26 -3.05 -14.11
CA VAL A 161 -21.21 -3.46 -12.71
C VAL A 161 -20.00 -4.37 -12.53
N THR A 162 -19.33 -4.22 -11.39
CA THR A 162 -18.35 -5.20 -10.92
C THR A 162 -18.67 -5.64 -9.50
N THR A 163 -18.46 -6.93 -9.23
CA THR A 163 -18.47 -7.47 -7.87
C THR A 163 -17.03 -7.49 -7.36
N CYS A 164 -16.82 -6.91 -6.19
CA CYS A 164 -15.49 -6.71 -5.66
C CYS A 164 -15.07 -7.91 -4.81
N ALA A 165 -14.05 -8.64 -5.28
CA ALA A 165 -13.47 -9.73 -4.53
C ALA A 165 -12.81 -9.23 -3.23
N PRO A 166 -12.77 -10.05 -2.17
CA PRO A 166 -11.89 -9.77 -1.04
C PRO A 166 -10.44 -9.64 -1.52
N THR A 167 -9.86 -8.44 -1.40
CA THR A 167 -8.41 -8.32 -1.51
C THR A 167 -7.83 -8.89 -0.22
N PRO A 168 -6.91 -9.86 -0.22
CA PRO A 168 -6.15 -10.17 0.98
C PRO A 168 -5.47 -8.85 1.40
N THR A 169 -5.74 -8.36 2.62
CA THR A 169 -5.04 -7.15 3.12
C THR A 169 -3.55 -7.44 2.99
N PRO A 170 -2.71 -6.59 2.37
CA PRO A 170 -1.28 -6.83 2.45
C PRO A 170 -0.89 -6.84 3.92
N THR A 171 -0.53 -8.01 4.45
CA THR A 171 0.12 -8.11 5.75
C THR A 171 1.29 -7.14 5.69
N LYS A 172 1.37 -6.22 6.65
CA LYS A 172 2.57 -5.38 6.86
C LYS A 172 3.79 -6.26 6.55
N PRO A 173 4.73 -5.86 5.66
CA PRO A 173 5.86 -6.71 5.36
C PRO A 173 6.52 -7.10 6.67
N THR A 174 6.47 -8.39 7.01
CA THR A 174 7.38 -8.95 8.00
C THR A 174 8.77 -8.54 7.54
N ALA A 175 9.57 -7.95 8.43
CA ALA A 175 10.92 -7.50 8.12
C ALA A 175 11.58 -8.55 7.22
N ALA A 176 12.07 -8.10 6.05
CA ALA A 176 12.72 -8.98 5.10
C ALA A 176 13.74 -9.84 5.85
N PRO A 177 13.78 -11.17 5.63
CA PRO A 177 14.85 -11.96 6.22
C PRO A 177 16.17 -11.30 5.81
N THR A 178 17.01 -10.98 6.78
CA THR A 178 18.35 -10.46 6.54
C THR A 178 19.03 -11.42 5.59
N MET A 179 19.11 -11.07 4.30
CA MET A 179 19.88 -11.87 3.37
C MET A 179 21.32 -11.84 3.88
N PRO A 180 21.99 -13.00 4.11
CA PRO A 180 23.42 -12.98 4.34
C PRO A 180 24.06 -12.34 3.11
N ALA A 181 24.94 -11.37 3.34
CA ALA A 181 25.64 -10.68 2.27
C ALA A 181 26.42 -11.72 1.43
N THR A 182 25.87 -12.08 0.28
CA THR A 182 26.64 -12.82 -0.72
C THR A 182 27.73 -11.88 -1.23
N THR A 183 28.97 -12.21 -0.95
CA THR A 183 30.15 -11.52 -1.49
C THR A 183 30.05 -11.52 -3.01
N ARG A 184 29.72 -10.35 -3.57
CA ARG A 184 29.76 -10.11 -5.01
C ARG A 184 31.21 -10.31 -5.47
N PRO A 185 31.50 -11.21 -6.44
CA PRO A 185 32.83 -11.27 -7.05
C PRO A 185 33.03 -9.98 -7.85
N THR A 186 34.13 -9.29 -7.58
CA THR A 186 34.57 -8.11 -8.32
C THR A 186 35.10 -8.57 -9.67
N THR A 187 34.24 -8.70 -10.68
CA THR A 187 34.72 -8.80 -12.07
C THR A 187 35.06 -7.39 -12.53
N ALA A 188 36.34 -7.16 -12.80
CA ALA A 188 36.87 -5.91 -13.32
C ALA A 188 36.17 -5.49 -14.60
N ALA A 189 35.77 -4.22 -14.68
CA ALA A 189 35.27 -3.60 -15.89
C ALA A 189 36.41 -3.50 -16.93
N PRO A 190 36.18 -3.81 -18.22
CA PRO A 190 37.16 -3.55 -19.25
C PRO A 190 37.30 -2.04 -19.52
N THR A 191 38.54 -1.63 -19.71
CA THR A 191 39.01 -0.27 -20.02
C THR A 191 38.32 0.32 -21.27
N PRO A 192 37.88 1.59 -21.27
CA PRO A 192 37.39 2.23 -22.50
C PRO A 192 38.56 2.51 -23.44
N THR A 193 38.48 1.98 -24.67
CA THR A 193 39.39 2.31 -25.77
C THR A 193 38.89 3.60 -26.43
N THR A 194 39.69 4.66 -26.39
CA THR A 194 39.44 5.90 -27.13
C THR A 194 39.59 5.61 -28.62
N THR A 195 38.50 5.70 -29.38
CA THR A 195 38.56 5.82 -30.85
C THR A 195 37.93 7.15 -31.23
N GLU A 196 38.81 8.06 -31.63
CA GLU A 196 38.54 9.36 -32.22
C GLU A 196 37.81 9.17 -33.55
N ARG A 197 36.64 9.80 -33.73
CA ARG A 197 36.03 9.95 -35.06
C ARG A 197 35.54 11.37 -35.24
N ASN A 198 36.36 12.12 -35.96
CA ASN A 198 36.09 13.43 -36.53
C ASN A 198 34.91 13.32 -37.53
N GLY A 199 33.90 14.20 -37.40
CA GLY A 199 32.68 14.16 -38.20
C GLY A 199 31.91 15.48 -38.14
N THR A 200 32.30 16.38 -39.04
CA THR A 200 31.59 17.51 -39.66
C THR A 200 30.20 17.87 -39.13
N LEU A 201 30.11 19.09 -38.59
CA LEU A 201 28.87 19.80 -38.26
C LEU A 201 28.09 20.17 -39.54
N THR A 202 26.84 19.74 -39.63
CA THR A 202 25.82 20.34 -40.52
C THR A 202 24.83 21.14 -39.67
N PRO A 203 24.53 22.42 -40.00
CA PRO A 203 23.61 23.24 -39.24
C PRO A 203 22.14 22.85 -39.48
N THR A 204 21.37 22.96 -38.40
CA THR A 204 19.92 22.79 -38.29
C THR A 204 19.16 23.84 -39.11
N PRO A 205 18.06 23.50 -39.84
CA PRO A 205 17.17 24.52 -40.38
C PRO A 205 16.26 25.08 -39.29
N THR A 206 16.31 26.40 -39.12
CA THR A 206 15.38 27.23 -38.34
C THR A 206 13.99 27.14 -38.96
N VAL A 207 13.00 26.71 -38.18
CA VAL A 207 11.58 26.86 -38.55
C VAL A 207 11.11 28.22 -38.04
N GLU A 208 10.95 29.18 -38.95
CA GLU A 208 10.23 30.42 -38.71
C GLU A 208 8.74 30.15 -38.49
N HIS A 209 8.20 30.71 -37.42
CA HIS A 209 6.77 30.75 -37.10
C HIS A 209 6.24 32.10 -37.62
N PRO A 210 5.22 32.14 -38.50
CA PRO A 210 4.59 33.41 -38.85
C PRO A 210 3.69 33.93 -37.72
N ASP A 211 3.85 35.21 -37.40
CA ASP A 211 3.10 35.99 -36.41
C ASP A 211 1.58 36.04 -36.69
N PRO A 212 0.75 36.30 -35.65
CA PRO A 212 -0.70 36.38 -35.77
C PRO A 212 -1.15 37.67 -36.45
N VAL A 213 -2.10 37.56 -37.38
CA VAL A 213 -2.82 38.70 -37.97
C VAL A 213 -4.22 38.74 -37.38
N ASP A 214 -4.46 39.72 -36.50
CA ASP A 214 -5.79 40.28 -36.18
C ASP A 214 -6.03 41.46 -37.16
N PRO A 215 -7.28 41.76 -37.56
CA PRO A 215 -8.35 42.17 -36.62
C PRO A 215 -9.74 41.54 -36.82
#